data_AF-A0A6J4S716-F1
#
_entry.id   AF-A0A6J4S716-F1
#
_cell.length_a   1.000
_cell.length_b   1.000
_cell.length_c   1.000
_cell.angle_alpha   90.00
_cell.angle_beta   90.00
_cell.angle_gamma   90.00
#
_symmetry.space_group_name_H-M   'P 1'
#
loop_
_entity.id
_entity.type
_entity.pdbx_description
1 polymer ?
#
loop_
_entity_poly.entity_id
_entity_poly.type
_entity_poly.pdbx_seq_one_letter_code
_entity_poly.pdbx_strand_id
1 'polypeptide(L)'
;MEASVTPGSTVRTDGWQAYWTLPDHGYTHDRIVMRGGQDPAHVAMPNVHLVASLLKRWLLGTHQGAAHATHLQAYLNEFTFRFNRRRSRARGLLFYRLLEQAAVAEPITYRQLLVAPGAERRRRPTPPAKRRNPSSLALPAAERPWRHAA
;
A
#
# COMPACT_ATOMS: atom_id res chain seq x y z
N MET A 1 -6.26 2.43 17.65
CA MET A 1 -5.75 1.47 18.67
C MET A 1 -6.91 0.82 19.40
N GLU A 2 -7.91 1.60 19.80
CA GLU A 2 -9.16 1.19 20.46
C GLU A 2 -9.89 0.01 19.80
N ALA A 3 -9.90 -0.07 18.46
CA ALA A 3 -10.56 -1.18 17.75
C ALA A 3 -9.76 -2.51 17.76
N SER A 4 -8.50 -2.52 18.22
CA SER A 4 -7.61 -3.68 18.09
C SER A 4 -6.81 -4.03 19.34
N VAL A 5 -6.80 -3.15 20.35
CA VAL A 5 -6.09 -3.33 21.61
C VAL A 5 -7.09 -3.18 22.75
N THR A 6 -7.18 -4.20 23.60
CA THR A 6 -8.05 -4.20 24.77
C THR A 6 -7.77 -2.97 25.65
N PRO A 7 -8.79 -2.19 26.05
CA PRO A 7 -8.63 -1.07 26.98
C PRO A 7 -7.90 -1.49 28.26
N GLY A 8 -7.10 -0.59 28.85
CA GLY A 8 -6.30 -0.89 30.05
C GLY A 8 -5.04 -1.74 29.80
N SER A 9 -4.77 -2.15 28.56
CA SER A 9 -3.53 -2.87 28.23
C SER A 9 -2.29 -1.98 28.41
N THR A 10 -1.18 -2.60 28.77
CA THR A 10 0.14 -1.95 28.73
C THR A 10 0.68 -1.93 27.30
N VAL A 11 0.91 -0.74 26.77
CA VAL A 11 1.46 -0.50 25.44
C VAL A 11 2.94 -0.17 25.57
N ARG A 12 3.79 -0.99 24.97
CA ARG A 12 5.24 -0.80 24.96
C ARG A 12 5.70 -0.16 23.64
N THR A 13 6.38 0.98 23.69
CA THR A 13 6.85 1.70 22.48
C THR A 13 8.32 2.13 22.55
N ASP A 14 8.88 2.55 21.41
CA ASP A 14 10.23 3.11 21.24
C ASP A 14 10.42 4.50 21.88
N GLY A 15 9.36 5.02 22.51
CA GLY A 15 9.36 6.28 23.21
C GLY A 15 9.37 7.51 22.32
N TRP A 16 8.87 7.41 21.09
CA TRP A 16 8.55 8.59 20.30
C TRP A 16 7.44 9.43 20.96
N GLN A 17 7.57 10.76 20.88
CA GLN A 17 6.67 11.72 21.56
C GLN A 17 5.21 11.61 21.12
N ALA A 18 4.96 11.14 19.89
CA ALA A 18 3.60 10.93 19.38
C ALA A 18 2.78 9.94 20.22
N TYR A 19 3.42 9.09 21.03
CA TYR A 19 2.74 8.11 21.89
C TYR A 19 2.45 8.63 23.30
N TRP A 20 2.81 9.87 23.64
CA TRP A 20 2.64 10.41 25.00
C TRP A 20 1.18 10.57 25.42
N THR A 21 0.25 10.63 24.48
CA THR A 21 -1.18 10.72 24.75
C THR A 21 -1.82 9.36 25.09
N LEU A 22 -1.07 8.24 25.04
CA LEU A 22 -1.59 6.90 25.35
C LEU A 22 -2.29 6.80 26.73
N PRO A 23 -1.79 7.42 27.82
CA PRO A 23 -2.48 7.46 29.10
C PRO A 23 -3.84 8.16 29.03
N ASP A 24 -3.97 9.22 28.23
CA ASP A 24 -5.23 9.96 28.05
C ASP A 24 -6.31 9.09 27.39
N HIS A 25 -5.91 8.05 26.66
CA HIS A 25 -6.77 7.05 26.05
C HIS A 25 -6.98 5.79 26.92
N GLY A 26 -6.56 5.81 28.19
CA GLY A 26 -6.76 4.69 29.13
C GLY A 26 -5.80 3.52 28.95
N TYR A 27 -4.62 3.75 28.36
CA TYR A 27 -3.57 2.74 28.22
C TYR A 27 -2.38 3.04 29.12
N THR A 28 -1.80 2.00 29.72
CA THR A 28 -0.53 2.14 30.45
C THR A 28 0.61 2.24 29.43
N HIS A 29 1.36 3.34 29.42
CA HIS A 29 2.47 3.53 28.49
C HIS A 29 3.80 3.06 29.09
N ASP A 30 4.35 1.97 28.57
CA ASP A 30 5.69 1.48 28.88
C ASP A 30 6.68 1.95 27.81
N ARG A 31 7.66 2.77 28.19
CA ARG A 31 8.52 3.48 27.26
C ARG A 31 9.93 2.89 27.26
N ILE A 32 10.38 2.39 26.12
CA ILE A 32 11.78 2.00 25.89
C ILE A 32 12.46 3.09 25.07
N VAL A 33 13.14 4.02 25.74
CA VAL A 33 13.86 5.10 25.06
C VAL A 33 15.15 4.56 24.46
N MET A 34 15.18 4.41 23.14
CA MET A 34 16.37 3.91 22.42
C MET A 34 17.46 4.98 22.23
N ARG A 35 17.14 6.25 22.45
CA ARG A 35 18.05 7.37 22.24
C ARG A 35 19.03 7.46 23.42
N GLY A 36 20.27 7.02 23.21
CA GLY A 36 21.34 7.06 24.22
C GLY A 36 21.56 5.75 24.99
N GLY A 37 20.77 4.71 24.71
CA GLY A 37 21.02 3.36 25.23
C GLY A 37 22.12 2.64 24.46
N GLN A 38 22.91 1.80 25.13
CA GLN A 38 23.95 0.99 24.48
C GLN A 38 23.39 -0.18 23.68
N ASP A 39 22.16 -0.61 23.98
CA ASP A 39 21.55 -1.78 23.34
C ASP A 39 20.94 -1.44 21.98
N PRO A 40 21.29 -2.20 20.93
CA PRO A 40 20.66 -2.09 19.62
C PRO A 40 19.14 -2.31 19.68
N ALA A 41 18.41 -1.71 18.73
CA ALA A 41 16.95 -1.74 18.73
C ALA A 41 16.33 -3.16 18.71
N HIS A 42 17.00 -4.13 18.06
CA HIS A 42 16.57 -5.52 18.02
C HIS A 42 16.71 -6.27 19.36
N VAL A 43 17.50 -5.74 20.30
CA VAL A 43 17.66 -6.27 21.67
C VAL A 43 16.53 -5.74 22.55
N ALA A 44 16.23 -4.45 22.44
CA ALA A 44 15.23 -3.81 23.28
C ALA A 44 13.77 -4.00 22.78
N MET A 45 13.55 -4.27 21.49
CA MET A 45 12.23 -4.57 20.92
C MET A 45 12.23 -5.77 19.95
N PRO A 46 12.61 -6.98 20.41
CA PRO A 46 12.87 -8.13 19.55
C PRO A 46 11.65 -8.54 18.71
N ASN A 47 10.45 -8.47 19.28
CA ASN A 47 9.22 -8.87 18.60
C ASN A 47 8.86 -7.94 17.42
N VAL A 48 9.02 -6.63 17.59
CA VAL A 48 8.73 -5.63 16.53
C VAL A 48 9.73 -5.80 15.39
N HIS A 49 11.02 -5.94 15.71
CA HIS A 49 12.06 -6.19 14.72
C HIS A 49 11.88 -7.51 13.99
N LEU A 50 11.43 -8.56 14.68
CA LEU A 50 11.12 -9.84 14.06
C LEU A 50 10.00 -9.70 13.03
N VAL A 51 8.89 -9.05 13.39
CA VAL A 51 7.76 -8.82 12.47
C VAL A 51 8.22 -8.03 11.24
N ALA A 52 8.98 -6.94 11.45
CA ALA A 52 9.51 -6.14 10.34
C ALA A 52 10.46 -6.95 9.43
N SER A 53 11.32 -7.79 10.01
CA SER A 53 12.24 -8.64 9.26
C SER A 53 11.51 -9.72 8.46
N LEU A 54 10.46 -10.31 9.05
CA LEU A 54 9.61 -11.29 8.37
C LEU A 54 8.82 -10.66 7.22
N LEU A 55 8.29 -9.45 7.39
CA LEU A 55 7.62 -8.71 6.32
C LEU A 55 8.58 -8.45 5.16
N LYS A 56 9.78 -7.93 5.43
CA LYS A 56 10.81 -7.69 4.41
C LYS A 56 11.16 -8.97 3.65
N ARG A 57 11.39 -10.07 4.36
CA ARG A 57 11.69 -11.38 3.77
C ARG A 57 10.53 -11.90 2.92
N TRP A 58 9.29 -11.76 3.40
CA TRP A 58 8.10 -12.20 2.68
C TRP A 58 7.89 -11.39 1.39
N LEU A 59 8.06 -10.06 1.43
CA LEU A 59 8.02 -9.21 0.24
C LEU A 59 9.09 -9.59 -0.77
N LEU A 60 10.32 -9.83 -0.32
CA LEU A 60 11.41 -10.24 -1.22
C LEU A 60 11.18 -11.65 -1.81
N GLY A 61 10.61 -12.59 -1.06
CA GLY A 61 10.36 -13.95 -1.54
C GLY A 61 9.12 -14.09 -2.41
N THR A 62 7.96 -13.62 -1.91
CA THR A 62 6.66 -13.81 -2.57
C THR A 62 6.46 -12.83 -3.72
N HIS A 63 6.87 -11.58 -3.52
CA HIS A 63 6.77 -10.55 -4.54
C HIS A 63 8.07 -10.32 -5.30
N GLN A 64 9.13 -11.12 -5.03
CA GLN A 64 10.43 -11.01 -5.72
C GLN A 64 11.04 -9.61 -5.67
N GLY A 65 10.71 -8.82 -4.64
CA GLY A 65 11.10 -7.41 -4.54
C GLY A 65 10.26 -6.45 -5.39
N ALA A 66 9.34 -6.94 -6.23
CA ALA A 66 8.42 -6.14 -7.05
C ALA A 66 7.18 -5.67 -6.25
N ALA A 67 7.40 -5.01 -5.12
CA ALA A 67 6.32 -4.39 -4.36
C ALA A 67 6.01 -3.00 -4.92
N HIS A 68 4.84 -2.85 -5.53
CA HIS A 68 4.38 -1.55 -6.01
C HIS A 68 3.66 -0.77 -4.90
N ALA A 69 4.01 0.51 -4.71
CA ALA A 69 3.44 1.35 -3.65
C ALA A 69 1.90 1.43 -3.72
N THR A 70 1.33 1.36 -4.93
CA THR A 70 -0.13 1.34 -5.17
C THR A 70 -0.85 0.20 -4.48
N HIS A 71 -0.19 -0.94 -4.24
CA HIS A 71 -0.80 -2.12 -3.62
C HIS A 71 -0.28 -2.38 -2.22
N LEU A 72 0.44 -1.42 -1.61
CA LEU A 72 1.07 -1.61 -0.30
C LEU A 72 0.07 -2.07 0.76
N GLN A 73 -1.11 -1.46 0.81
CA GLN A 73 -2.15 -1.87 1.77
C GLN A 73 -2.61 -3.31 1.54
N ALA A 74 -2.76 -3.76 0.29
CA ALA A 74 -3.13 -5.12 -0.04
C ALA A 74 -2.04 -6.12 0.41
N TYR A 75 -0.76 -5.80 0.17
CA TYR A 75 0.36 -6.62 0.64
C TYR A 75 0.40 -6.71 2.17
N LEU A 76 0.16 -5.61 2.89
CA LEU A 76 0.13 -5.60 4.35
C LEU A 76 -1.06 -6.39 4.92
N ASN A 77 -2.22 -6.33 4.26
CA ASN A 77 -3.39 -7.12 4.62
C ASN A 77 -3.12 -8.62 4.43
N GLU A 78 -2.51 -9.02 3.30
CA GLU A 78 -2.12 -10.41 3.06
C GLU A 78 -1.08 -10.89 4.07
N PHE A 79 -0.05 -10.08 4.32
CA PHE A 79 0.97 -10.42 5.31
C PHE A 79 0.35 -10.64 6.69
N THR A 80 -0.51 -9.73 7.14
CA THR A 80 -1.23 -9.83 8.42
C THR A 80 -2.09 -11.10 8.48
N PHE A 81 -2.81 -11.41 7.40
CA PHE A 81 -3.63 -12.63 7.32
C PHE A 81 -2.79 -13.89 7.49
N ARG A 82 -1.66 -13.98 6.76
CA ARG A 82 -0.74 -15.13 6.80
C ARG A 82 -0.01 -15.21 8.13
N PHE A 83 0.51 -14.09 8.64
CA PHE A 83 1.25 -14.02 9.88
C PHE A 83 0.39 -14.46 11.06
N ASN A 84 -0.82 -13.91 11.21
CA ASN A 84 -1.71 -14.24 12.33
C ASN A 84 -2.19 -15.70 12.33
N ARG A 85 -2.20 -16.35 11.16
CA ARG A 85 -2.68 -17.73 11.00
C ARG A 85 -1.57 -18.75 10.75
N ARG A 86 -0.29 -18.35 10.82
CA ARG A 86 0.88 -19.20 10.51
C ARG A 86 0.99 -20.48 11.34
N ARG A 87 0.39 -20.50 12.53
CA ARG A 87 0.38 -21.67 13.43
C ARG A 87 -0.91 -22.50 13.35
N SER A 88 -1.83 -22.15 12.44
CA SER A 88 -3.07 -22.91 12.28
C SER A 88 -2.76 -24.34 11.85
N ARG A 89 -3.20 -25.32 12.65
CA ARG A 89 -3.03 -26.75 12.36
C ARG A 89 -4.02 -27.25 11.31
N ALA A 90 -5.12 -26.53 11.12
CA ALA A 90 -6.13 -26.85 10.13
C ALA A 90 -6.03 -25.89 8.94
N ARG A 91 -5.24 -26.27 7.93
CA ARG A 91 -4.99 -25.44 6.75
C ARG A 91 -6.25 -25.17 5.93
N GLY A 92 -7.22 -26.10 5.91
CA GLY A 92 -8.51 -25.91 5.24
C GLY A 92 -9.27 -24.69 5.76
N LEU A 93 -9.17 -24.40 7.07
CA LEU A 93 -9.79 -23.20 7.65
C LEU A 93 -9.21 -21.89 7.10
N LEU A 94 -7.98 -21.87 6.56
CA LEU A 94 -7.46 -20.66 5.90
C LEU A 94 -8.26 -20.32 4.66
N PHE A 95 -8.57 -21.33 3.84
CA PHE A 95 -9.40 -21.16 2.66
C PHE A 95 -10.81 -20.73 3.04
N TYR A 96 -11.42 -21.37 4.04
CA TYR A 96 -12.74 -20.96 4.54
C TYR A 96 -12.75 -19.52 5.05
N ARG A 97 -11.73 -19.09 5.82
CA ARG A 97 -11.65 -17.69 6.29
C ARG A 97 -11.45 -16.71 5.15
N LEU A 98 -10.73 -17.08 4.09
CA LEU A 98 -10.60 -16.23 2.92
C LEU A 98 -11.93 -16.09 2.18
N LEU A 99 -12.68 -17.19 2.05
CA LEU A 99 -14.00 -17.21 1.43
C LEU A 99 -15.03 -16.40 2.24
N GLU A 100 -15.03 -16.53 3.56
CA GLU A 100 -15.84 -15.69 4.46
C GLU A 100 -15.56 -14.20 4.25
N GLN A 101 -14.27 -13.81 4.19
CA GLN A 101 -13.90 -12.41 3.94
C GLN A 101 -14.32 -11.94 2.54
N ALA A 102 -14.19 -12.79 1.52
CA ALA A 102 -14.61 -12.47 0.17
C ALA A 102 -16.14 -12.31 0.03
N ALA A 103 -16.92 -13.06 0.82
CA ALA A 103 -18.38 -12.96 0.84
C ALA A 103 -18.88 -11.68 1.54
N VAL A 104 -18.13 -11.16 2.53
CA VAL A 104 -18.48 -9.94 3.27
C VAL A 104 -17.94 -8.68 2.57
N ALA A 105 -16.81 -8.79 1.88
CA ALA A 105 -16.20 -7.66 1.18
C ALA A 105 -17.01 -7.24 -0.05
N GLU A 106 -17.02 -5.94 -0.34
CA GLU A 106 -17.62 -5.43 -1.57
C GLU A 106 -16.84 -5.93 -2.81
N PRO A 107 -17.54 -6.23 -3.93
CA PRO A 107 -16.89 -6.64 -5.16
C PRO A 107 -15.92 -5.57 -5.68
N ILE A 108 -14.69 -5.98 -6.02
CA ILE A 108 -13.66 -5.11 -6.58
C ILE A 108 -13.56 -5.35 -8.08
N THR A 109 -13.67 -4.28 -8.87
CA THR A 109 -13.50 -4.33 -10.33
C THR A 109 -12.01 -4.40 -10.71
N TYR A 110 -11.71 -4.98 -11.88
CA TYR A 110 -10.34 -5.02 -12.41
C TYR A 110 -9.69 -3.63 -12.48
N ARG A 111 -10.47 -2.59 -12.82
CA ARG A 111 -9.98 -1.21 -12.89
C ARG A 111 -9.58 -0.67 -11.50
N GLN A 112 -10.32 -1.02 -10.46
CA GLN A 112 -9.97 -0.66 -9.07
C GLN A 112 -8.74 -1.44 -8.57
N LEU A 113 -8.47 -2.63 -9.12
CA LEU A 113 -7.23 -3.34 -8.82
C LEU A 113 -6.00 -2.67 -9.43
N LEU A 114 -6.12 -2.03 -10.60
CA LEU A 114 -4.98 -1.40 -11.29
C LEU A 114 -4.68 0.03 -10.82
N VAL A 115 -5.69 0.76 -10.36
CA VAL A 115 -5.58 2.17 -9.98
C VAL A 115 -5.57 2.27 -8.46
N ALA A 116 -4.63 3.01 -7.88
CA ALA A 116 -4.64 3.25 -6.44
C ALA A 116 -6.00 3.86 -6.04
N PRO A 117 -6.65 3.37 -4.97
CA PRO A 117 -7.83 4.02 -4.43
C PRO A 117 -7.51 5.49 -4.15
N GLY A 118 -8.23 6.42 -4.79
CA GLY A 118 -8.01 7.86 -4.63
C GLY A 118 -6.90 8.48 -5.49
N ALA A 119 -6.26 7.74 -6.40
CA ALA A 119 -5.38 8.36 -7.39
C ALA A 119 -6.21 9.20 -8.38
N GLU A 120 -6.15 10.53 -8.23
CA GLU A 120 -6.65 11.43 -9.25
C GLU A 120 -5.95 11.16 -10.57
N ARG A 121 -6.72 11.14 -11.66
CA ARG A 121 -6.12 11.16 -13.00
C ARG A 121 -5.20 12.37 -13.06
N ARG A 122 -3.92 12.14 -13.32
CA ARG A 122 -3.03 13.19 -13.81
C ARG A 122 -3.72 13.79 -15.03
N ARG A 123 -4.28 15.00 -14.90
CA ARG A 123 -4.96 15.68 -16.01
C ARG A 123 -3.91 15.79 -17.12
N ARG A 124 -4.11 15.06 -18.22
CA ARG A 124 -3.28 15.28 -19.41
C ARG A 124 -3.52 16.73 -19.81
N PRO A 125 -2.48 17.56 -19.97
CA PRO A 125 -2.68 18.90 -20.48
C PRO A 125 -3.38 18.77 -21.83
N THR A 126 -4.39 19.61 -22.06
CA THR A 126 -5.09 19.68 -23.34
C THR A 126 -4.03 19.93 -24.41
N PRO A 127 -3.88 19.06 -25.43
CA PRO A 127 -2.98 19.35 -26.54
C PRO A 127 -3.35 20.71 -27.12
N PRO A 128 -2.39 21.56 -27.52
CA PRO A 128 -2.71 22.82 -28.15
C PRO A 128 -3.65 22.57 -29.34
N ALA A 129 -4.77 23.29 -29.36
CA ALA A 129 -5.91 23.06 -30.26
C ALA A 129 -5.59 23.18 -31.76
N LYS A 130 -4.38 23.64 -32.11
CA LYS A 130 -3.88 23.72 -33.48
C LYS A 130 -2.45 23.20 -33.55
N ARG A 131 -2.27 21.98 -34.06
CA ARG A 131 -1.04 21.64 -34.79
C ARG A 131 -1.06 22.43 -36.09
N ARG A 132 -0.40 23.58 -36.13
CA ARG A 132 -0.06 24.25 -37.39
C ARG A 132 1.26 23.68 -37.88
N ASN A 133 1.33 23.29 -39.15
CA ASN A 133 2.63 23.10 -39.77
C ASN A 133 3.34 24.46 -39.75
N PRO A 134 4.63 24.52 -39.37
CA PRO A 134 5.40 25.74 -39.51
C PRO A 134 5.38 26.16 -40.99
N SER A 135 5.36 27.47 -41.25
CA SER A 135 5.28 28.03 -42.61
C SER A 135 6.40 27.51 -43.53
N SER A 136 7.55 27.14 -42.96
CA SER A 136 8.68 26.50 -43.65
C SER A 136 8.37 25.09 -44.19
N LEU A 137 7.32 24.43 -43.71
CA LEU A 137 6.84 23.11 -44.16
C LEU A 137 5.48 23.19 -44.89
N ALA A 138 5.04 24.40 -45.25
CA ALA A 138 3.83 24.59 -46.04
C ALA A 138 4.10 24.21 -47.50
N LEU A 139 3.83 22.96 -47.86
CA LEU A 139 3.83 22.54 -49.26
C LEU A 139 2.60 23.14 -49.96
N PRO A 140 2.73 23.60 -51.22
CA PRO A 140 1.58 24.03 -52.01
C PRO A 140 0.57 22.88 -52.12
N ALA A 141 -0.71 23.22 -52.20
CA ALA A 141 -1.77 22.22 -52.35
C ALA A 141 -1.49 21.38 -53.60
N ALA A 142 -1.31 20.07 -53.43
CA ALA A 142 -1.08 19.17 -54.56
C ALA A 142 -2.29 19.22 -55.51
N GLU A 143 -2.04 19.48 -56.79
CA GLU A 143 -3.09 19.39 -57.81
C GLU A 143 -3.62 17.96 -57.87
N ARG A 144 -4.94 17.82 -57.70
CA ARG A 144 -5.65 16.53 -57.73
C ARG A 144 -6.63 16.55 -58.90
N PRO A 145 -6.16 16.30 -60.13
CA PRO A 145 -6.95 16.47 -61.35
C PRO A 145 -8.25 15.63 -61.37
N TRP A 146 -8.28 14.50 -60.65
CA TRP A 146 -9.48 13.65 -60.52
C TRP A 146 -10.60 14.24 -59.63
N ARG A 147 -10.41 15.41 -58.99
CA ARG A 147 -11.45 16.10 -58.22
C ARG A 147 -12.32 17.04 -59.07
N HIS A 148 -11.98 17.25 -60.34
CA HIS A 148 -12.70 18.14 -61.26
C HIS A 148 -13.47 17.42 -62.37
N ALA A 149 -13.63 16.09 -62.28
CA ALA A 149 -14.47 15.35 -63.22
C ALA A 149 -15.90 15.27 -62.66
N ALA A 150 -16.78 16.14 -63.16
CA ALA A 150 -18.23 16.02 -63.14
C ALA A 150 -18.73 16.27 -64.57
#